data_AF-A0A7K6GHX2-F1
#
_entry.id   AF-A0A7K6GHX2-F1
#
_cell.length_a   1.000
_cell.length_b   1.000
_cell.length_c   1.000
_cell.angle_alpha   90.00
_cell.angle_beta   90.00
_cell.angle_gamma   90.00
#
_symmetry.space_group_name_H-M   'P 1'
#
loop_
_entity.id
_entity.type
_entity.pdbx_description
1 polymer ?
#
loop_
_entity_poly.entity_id
_entity_poly.type
_entity_poly.pdbx_seq_one_letter_code
_entity_poly.pdbx_strand_id
1 'polypeptide(L)' 'MMNISMLRLSIILVAALFYQASPAPWESDTTSCCFSYTSRKLPQSHVQEYFYTSSRCSQPAVV' A
#
# COMPACT_ATOMS: atom_id res chain seq x y z
N MET A 1 43.18 -7.26 17.15
CA MET A 1 42.09 -7.77 18.02
C MET A 1 40.86 -6.93 17.75
N MET A 2 39.77 -7.52 17.27
CA MET A 2 38.52 -6.78 17.06
C MET A 2 37.85 -6.55 18.40
N ASN A 3 37.66 -5.28 18.78
CA ASN A 3 37.04 -4.91 20.05
C ASN A 3 35.59 -5.41 20.07
N ILE A 4 35.26 -6.27 21.02
CA ILE A 4 33.92 -6.89 21.16
C ILE A 4 32.81 -5.82 21.23
N SER A 5 33.13 -4.63 21.76
CA SER A 5 32.23 -3.47 21.78
C SER A 5 31.85 -2.98 20.37
N MET A 6 32.82 -2.89 19.45
CA MET A 6 32.57 -2.47 18.06
C MET A 6 31.71 -3.50 17.31
N LEU A 7 31.91 -4.79 17.59
CA LEU A 7 31.11 -5.85 17.00
C LEU A 7 29.64 -5.76 17.44
N ARG A 8 29.38 -5.43 18.72
CA ARG A 8 28.01 -5.26 19.21
C ARG A 8 27.33 -4.05 18.58
N LEU A 9 28.05 -2.93 18.49
CA LEU A 9 27.53 -1.70 17.89
C LEU A 9 27.18 -1.91 16.41
N SER A 10 28.04 -2.60 15.65
CA SER A 10 27.75 -2.88 14.23
C SER A 10 26.53 -3.78 14.04
N ILE A 11 26.36 -4.81 14.88
CA ILE A 11 25.18 -5.68 14.84
C ILE A 11 23.89 -4.91 15.13
N ILE A 12 23.90 -4.05 16.16
CA ILE A 12 22.74 -3.22 16.53
C ILE A 12 22.40 -2.24 15.40
N LEU A 13 23.41 -1.59 14.83
CA LEU A 13 23.21 -0.62 13.75
C LEU A 13 22.66 -1.29 12.50
N VAL A 14 23.19 -2.46 12.14
CA VAL A 14 22.67 -3.27 11.03
C VAL A 14 21.22 -3.66 11.31
N ALA A 15 20.88 -4.19 12.48
CA ALA A 15 19.48 -4.52 12.77
C ALA A 15 18.55 -3.30 12.59
N ALA A 16 18.91 -2.14 13.16
CA ALA A 16 18.10 -0.92 13.07
C ALA A 16 17.85 -0.46 11.63
N LEU A 17 18.87 -0.48 10.77
CA LEU A 17 18.75 -0.08 9.36
C LEU A 17 17.80 -1.01 8.57
N PHE A 18 17.84 -2.31 8.85
CA PHE A 18 17.00 -3.29 8.18
C PHE A 18 15.55 -3.25 8.70
N TYR A 19 15.35 -2.91 9.98
CA TYR A 19 14.01 -2.66 10.53
C TYR A 19 13.35 -1.42 9.89
N GLN A 20 14.11 -0.34 9.64
CA GLN A 20 13.58 0.85 8.96
C GLN A 20 13.30 0.61 7.47
N ALA A 21 13.95 -0.38 6.86
CA ALA A 21 13.73 -0.80 5.48
C ALA A 21 12.61 -1.85 5.34
N SER A 22 11.86 -2.15 6.41
CA SER A 22 10.64 -2.94 6.27
C SER A 22 9.73 -2.18 5.30
N PRO A 23 9.21 -2.82 4.24
CA PRO A 23 8.15 -2.21 3.44
C PRO A 23 7.07 -1.76 4.43
N ALA A 24 6.62 -0.51 4.30
CA ALA A 24 5.47 0.01 5.03
C ALA A 24 4.41 -1.10 5.08
N PRO A 25 3.73 -1.30 6.23
CA PRO A 25 2.75 -2.38 6.39
C PRO A 25 1.94 -2.42 5.12
N TRP A 26 2.10 -3.56 4.42
CA TRP A 26 1.49 -3.90 3.14
C TRP A 26 0.27 -3.03 2.99
N GLU A 27 0.29 -2.07 2.05
CA GLU A 27 -0.92 -1.30 1.73
C GLU A 27 -2.01 -2.33 1.75
N SER A 28 -2.94 -2.16 2.70
CA SER A 28 -3.92 -3.20 2.97
C SER A 28 -4.45 -3.58 1.60
N ASP A 29 -4.39 -4.85 1.22
CA ASP A 29 -4.99 -5.33 -0.03
C ASP A 29 -6.54 -5.21 0.07
N THR A 30 -7.03 -4.09 0.63
CA THR A 30 -8.36 -3.55 0.51
C THR A 30 -8.58 -3.32 -0.97
N THR A 31 -8.96 -4.42 -1.60
CA THR A 31 -9.44 -4.45 -2.95
C THR A 31 -10.67 -3.55 -3.00
N SER A 32 -10.54 -2.40 -3.66
CA SER A 32 -11.67 -1.50 -3.86
C SER A 32 -12.73 -2.19 -4.71
N CYS A 33 -13.88 -2.49 -4.10
CA CYS A 33 -15.06 -3.04 -4.75
C CYS A 33 -16.25 -2.11 -4.58
N CYS A 34 -17.10 -2.06 -5.60
CA CYS A 34 -18.39 -1.38 -5.54
C CYS A 34 -19.50 -2.43 -5.45
N PHE A 35 -20.44 -2.24 -4.52
CA PHE A 35 -21.61 -3.13 -4.35
C PHE A 35 -22.89 -2.55 -4.97
N SER A 36 -22.83 -1.29 -5.42
CA SER A 36 -23.92 -0.57 -6.06
C SER A 36 -23.40 0.50 -7.00
N TYR A 37 -24.17 0.85 -8.02
CA TYR A 37 -23.85 1.91 -8.97
C TYR A 37 -24.61 3.20 -8.65
N THR A 38 -24.00 4.35 -8.97
CA THR A 38 -24.73 5.63 -8.94
C THR A 38 -25.81 5.63 -10.02
N SER A 39 -27.04 5.98 -9.64
CA SER A 39 -28.15 6.14 -10.60
C SER A 39 -28.15 7.53 -11.24
N ARG A 40 -27.30 8.45 -10.78
CA ARG A 40 -27.22 9.81 -11.29
C ARG A 40 -26.09 9.91 -12.31
N LYS A 41 -26.29 10.76 -13.33
CA LYS A 41 -25.24 11.07 -14.30
C LYS A 41 -24.09 11.81 -13.60
N LEU A 42 -22.86 11.33 -13.80
CA LEU A 42 -21.67 11.99 -13.25
C LEU A 42 -21.44 13.33 -13.97
N PRO A 43 -21.15 14.41 -13.23
CA PRO A 43 -20.69 15.65 -13.83
C PRO A 43 -19.26 15.47 -14.33
N GLN A 44 -19.11 15.10 -15.61
CA GLN A 44 -17.81 14.79 -16.24
C GLN A 44 -16.80 15.94 -16.11
N SER A 45 -17.26 17.18 -16.00
CA SER A 45 -16.40 18.35 -15.78
C SER A 45 -15.63 18.32 -14.45
N HIS A 46 -16.05 17.52 -13.48
CA HIS A 46 -15.40 17.39 -12.17
C HIS A 46 -14.60 16.09 -12.03
N VAL A 47 -14.59 15.22 -13.04
CA VAL A 47 -13.87 13.94 -12.99
C VAL A 47 -12.39 14.18 -13.31
N GLN A 48 -11.52 13.89 -12.36
CA GLN A 48 -10.08 14.08 -12.52
C GLN A 48 -9.39 12.83 -13.05
N GLU A 49 -9.82 11.65 -12.59
CA GLU A 49 -9.30 10.36 -13.00
C GLU A 49 -10.38 9.29 -12.88
N TYR A 50 -10.12 8.11 -13.45
CA TYR A 50 -10.94 6.94 -13.25
C TYR A 50 -10.08 5.67 -13.20
N PHE A 51 -10.55 4.66 -12.49
CA PHE A 51 -9.92 3.33 -12.49
C PHE A 51 -10.95 2.20 -12.44
N TYR A 52 -10.56 1.05 -12.99
CA TYR A 52 -11.36 -0.16 -12.90
C TYR A 52 -11.13 -0.84 -11.54
N THR A 53 -12.22 -1.27 -10.91
CA THR A 53 -12.12 -2.12 -9.72
C THR A 53 -11.48 -3.47 -10.06
N SER A 54 -10.94 -4.13 -9.04
CA SER A 54 -10.31 -5.45 -9.20
C SER A 54 -11.26 -6.49 -9.79
N SER A 55 -10.69 -7.43 -10.56
CA SER A 55 -11.40 -8.61 -11.07
C SER A 55 -11.85 -9.58 -9.98
N ARG A 56 -11.41 -9.37 -8.72
CA ARG A 56 -11.87 -10.15 -7.56
C ARG A 56 -13.21 -9.69 -7.00
N CYS A 57 -13.73 -8.55 -7.45
CA CYS A 57 -15.04 -8.06 -7.04
C CYS A 57 -16.16 -8.88 -7.71
N SER A 58 -17.29 -9.04 -7.02
CA SER A 58 -18.46 -9.74 -7.57
C SER A 58 -19.13 -8.98 -8.72
N GLN A 59 -18.92 -7.67 -8.78
CA GLN A 59 -19.46 -6.77 -9.79
C GLN A 59 -18.31 -5.93 -10.40
N PRO A 60 -18.23 -5.83 -11.74
CA PRO A 60 -17.28 -4.93 -12.38
C PRO A 60 -17.72 -3.47 -12.20
N ALA A 61 -16.79 -2.57 -11.89
CA ALA A 61 -17.09 -1.16 -11.71
C ALA A 61 -15.92 -0.24 -12.13
N VAL A 62 -16.25 1.04 -12.30
CA VAL A 62 -15.31 2.14 -12.51
C VAL A 62 -15.58 3.18 -11.43
N VAL A 63 -14.51 3.63 -10.79
CA VAL A 63 -14.53 4.72 -9.80
C VAL A 63 -13.91 5.95 -10.43
#